data_AF-A0A4R6E1F4-F1
#
_entry.id   AF-A0A4R6E1F4-F1
#
_cell.length_a   1.000
_cell.length_b   1.000
_cell.length_c   1.000
_cell.angle_alpha   90.00
_cell.angle_beta   90.00
_cell.angle_gamma   90.00
#
_symmetry.space_group_name_H-M   'P 1'
#
loop_
_entity.id
_entity.type
_entity.pdbx_description
1 polymer ?
#
loop_
_entity_poly.entity_id
_entity_poly.type
_entity_poly.pdbx_seq_one_letter_code
_entity_poly.pdbx_strand_id
1 'polypeptide(L)'
;MNTVFETESISGMAPDEFEHIREAGFEFRSDLTHAVMCGLTIPSGWQASGEYRSEFGGWFPVQVRFSPQGGAFRIEVCSPGEISQDWLIVVVSGNGQSVSVVRQLAQFDGDIISHVIALAASLHGAGYSLCHILATLGMEGGL
;
A
#
# COMPACT_ATOMS: atom_id res chain seq x y z
N MET A 1 -23.95 -6.30 9.99
CA MET A 1 -22.92 -7.01 10.78
C MET A 1 -21.65 -6.19 10.60
N ASN A 2 -21.10 -5.60 11.66
CA ASN A 2 -19.79 -4.92 11.57
C ASN A 2 -18.73 -6.01 11.64
N THR A 3 -18.17 -6.38 10.49
CA THR A 3 -17.04 -7.31 10.47
C THR A 3 -15.81 -6.50 10.83
N VAL A 4 -15.31 -6.66 12.04
CA VAL A 4 -14.07 -6.01 12.47
C VAL A 4 -12.92 -6.90 11.99
N PHE A 5 -12.14 -6.40 11.03
CA PHE A 5 -10.90 -7.06 10.62
C PHE A 5 -9.78 -6.60 11.56
N GLU A 6 -9.15 -7.53 12.25
CA GLU A 6 -7.95 -7.27 13.02
C GLU A 6 -6.71 -7.53 12.15
N THR A 7 -5.61 -6.83 12.43
CA THR A 7 -4.37 -6.96 11.63
C THR A 7 -3.86 -8.40 11.54
N GLU A 8 -3.97 -9.17 12.63
CA GLU A 8 -3.62 -10.60 12.64
C GLU A 8 -4.51 -11.43 11.70
N SER A 9 -5.79 -11.05 11.55
CA SER A 9 -6.69 -11.71 10.60
C SER A 9 -6.28 -11.46 9.15
N ILE A 10 -5.77 -10.26 8.83
CA ILE A 10 -5.35 -9.89 7.46
C ILE A 10 -4.07 -10.64 7.05
N SER A 11 -3.14 -10.86 7.99
CA SER A 11 -1.86 -11.52 7.70
C SER A 11 -2.02 -12.99 7.26
N GLY A 12 -3.07 -13.66 7.75
CA GLY A 12 -3.36 -15.05 7.42
C GLY A 12 -4.24 -15.28 6.19
N MET A 13 -4.76 -14.22 5.56
CA MET A 13 -5.70 -14.35 4.44
C MET A 13 -5.01 -14.77 3.14
N ALA A 14 -5.64 -15.70 2.43
CA ALA A 14 -5.28 -16.07 1.07
C ALA A 14 -5.79 -15.04 0.05
N PRO A 15 -5.19 -14.95 -1.16
CA PRO A 15 -5.57 -13.98 -2.18
C PRO A 15 -7.05 -14.03 -2.60
N ASP A 16 -7.66 -15.21 -2.66
CA ASP A 16 -9.06 -15.42 -2.99
C ASP A 16 -10.01 -14.91 -1.88
N GLU A 17 -9.58 -14.92 -0.62
CA GLU A 17 -10.36 -14.33 0.49
C GLU A 17 -10.46 -12.80 0.37
N PHE A 18 -9.38 -12.14 -0.08
CA PHE A 18 -9.42 -10.69 -0.38
C PHE A 18 -10.45 -10.39 -1.47
N GLU A 19 -10.47 -11.21 -2.52
CA GLU A 19 -11.42 -11.06 -3.62
C GLU A 19 -12.86 -11.31 -3.19
N HIS A 20 -13.08 -12.36 -2.40
CA HIS A 20 -14.40 -12.67 -1.87
C HIS A 20 -14.95 -11.53 -1.01
N ILE A 21 -14.11 -10.86 -0.22
CA ILE A 21 -14.51 -9.68 0.56
C ILE A 21 -14.85 -8.49 -0.35
N ARG A 22 -14.08 -8.26 -1.42
CA ARG A 22 -14.41 -7.24 -2.43
C ARG A 22 -15.77 -7.52 -3.06
N GLU A 23 -16.05 -8.77 -3.43
CA GLU A 23 -17.30 -9.22 -4.04
C GLU A 23 -18.50 -9.16 -3.08
N ALA A 24 -18.27 -9.34 -1.77
CA ALA A 24 -19.30 -9.26 -0.74
C ALA A 24 -19.93 -7.85 -0.65
N GLY A 25 -19.25 -6.82 -1.16
CA GLY A 25 -19.82 -5.51 -1.41
C GLY A 25 -19.04 -4.36 -0.78
N PHE A 26 -19.57 -3.14 -1.01
CA PHE A 26 -18.89 -1.90 -0.65
C PHE A 26 -18.54 -1.78 0.84
N GLU A 27 -19.45 -2.16 1.75
CA GLU A 27 -19.21 -2.05 3.20
C GLU A 27 -18.06 -2.96 3.63
N PHE A 28 -18.08 -4.24 3.23
CA PHE A 28 -17.03 -5.20 3.55
C PHE A 28 -15.67 -4.79 2.99
N ARG A 29 -15.63 -4.32 1.74
CA ARG A 29 -14.40 -3.78 1.15
C ARG A 29 -13.91 -2.54 1.91
N SER A 30 -14.81 -1.65 2.30
CA SER A 30 -14.45 -0.42 3.02
C SER A 30 -13.89 -0.72 4.41
N ASP A 31 -14.47 -1.69 5.12
CA ASP A 31 -14.00 -2.16 6.42
C ASP A 31 -12.61 -2.79 6.31
N LEU A 32 -12.38 -3.63 5.29
CA LEU A 32 -11.07 -4.24 5.03
C LEU A 32 -10.02 -3.18 4.67
N THR A 33 -10.35 -2.24 3.77
CA THR A 33 -9.46 -1.12 3.43
C THR A 33 -9.11 -0.29 4.67
N HIS A 34 -10.08 0.01 5.54
CA HIS A 34 -9.82 0.72 6.79
C HIS A 34 -8.91 -0.08 7.73
N ALA A 35 -9.12 -1.37 7.88
CA ALA A 35 -8.29 -2.20 8.75
C ALA A 35 -6.82 -2.24 8.28
N VAL A 36 -6.59 -2.33 6.96
CA VAL A 36 -5.25 -2.18 6.38
C VAL A 36 -4.67 -0.81 6.67
N MET A 37 -5.44 0.28 6.46
CA MET A 37 -4.97 1.63 6.75
C MET A 37 -4.64 1.85 8.24
N CYS A 38 -5.43 1.29 9.15
CA CYS A 38 -5.19 1.35 10.59
C CYS A 38 -3.91 0.62 11.01
N GLY A 39 -3.51 -0.41 10.27
CA GLY A 39 -2.27 -1.15 10.50
C GLY A 39 -1.01 -0.45 9.97
N LEU A 40 -1.12 0.75 9.39
CA LEU A 40 -0.01 1.45 8.74
C LEU A 40 0.26 2.82 9.36
N THR A 41 1.53 3.18 9.44
CA THR A 41 1.96 4.51 9.90
C THR A 41 1.97 5.51 8.76
N ILE A 42 1.34 6.67 8.97
CA ILE A 42 1.36 7.78 8.02
C ILE A 42 2.48 8.76 8.42
N PRO A 43 3.48 9.01 7.56
CA PRO A 43 4.53 9.99 7.85
C PRO A 43 3.96 11.41 8.03
N SER A 44 4.66 12.23 8.82
CA SER A 44 4.27 13.63 9.02
C SER A 44 4.25 14.39 7.69
N GLY A 45 3.18 15.15 7.44
CA GLY A 45 3.01 15.93 6.20
C GLY A 45 2.59 15.10 4.98
N TRP A 46 2.35 13.80 5.15
CA TRP A 46 1.83 12.93 4.10
C TRP A 46 0.32 12.70 4.27
N GLN A 47 -0.33 12.31 3.18
CA GLN A 47 -1.72 11.86 3.16
C GLN A 47 -1.77 10.38 2.84
N ALA A 48 -2.74 9.68 3.45
CA ALA A 48 -3.09 8.31 3.10
C ALA A 48 -4.54 8.27 2.58
N SER A 49 -4.80 7.49 1.53
CA SER A 49 -6.13 7.36 0.95
C SER A 49 -6.35 5.95 0.44
N GLY A 50 -7.39 5.28 0.94
CA GLY A 50 -7.83 3.99 0.42
C GLY A 50 -8.67 4.13 -0.84
N GLU A 51 -8.64 3.11 -1.69
CA GLU A 51 -9.61 2.92 -2.76
C GLU A 51 -10.87 2.24 -2.22
N TYR A 52 -12.05 2.77 -2.56
CA TYR A 52 -13.32 2.21 -2.11
C TYR A 52 -14.15 1.67 -3.27
N ARG A 53 -13.91 2.15 -4.50
CA ARG A 53 -14.55 1.67 -5.73
C ARG A 53 -13.52 1.47 -6.83
N SER A 54 -13.20 2.51 -7.58
CA SER A 54 -12.29 2.43 -8.72
C SER A 54 -11.54 3.75 -8.92
N GLU A 55 -11.43 4.54 -7.85
CA GLU A 55 -10.74 5.84 -7.86
C GLU A 55 -9.27 5.73 -8.29
N PHE A 56 -8.65 4.56 -8.05
CA PHE A 56 -7.27 4.23 -8.42
C PHE A 56 -7.18 3.15 -9.52
N GLY A 57 -8.32 2.71 -10.06
CA GLY A 57 -8.44 1.76 -11.17
C GLY A 57 -9.18 0.47 -10.84
N GLY A 58 -9.40 0.15 -9.56
CA GLY A 58 -10.14 -1.04 -9.14
C GLY A 58 -9.39 -2.35 -9.30
N TRP A 59 -8.06 -2.29 -9.44
CA TRP A 59 -7.22 -3.45 -9.78
C TRP A 59 -7.05 -4.44 -8.62
N PHE A 60 -7.00 -3.93 -7.39
CA PHE A 60 -6.73 -4.72 -6.20
C PHE A 60 -7.92 -4.66 -5.23
N PRO A 61 -8.19 -5.74 -4.47
CA PRO A 61 -9.18 -5.73 -3.39
C PRO A 61 -8.98 -4.56 -2.44
N VAL A 62 -7.75 -4.35 -1.99
CA VAL A 62 -7.33 -3.17 -1.22
C VAL A 62 -6.18 -2.48 -1.94
N GLN A 63 -6.31 -1.16 -2.12
CA GLN A 63 -5.23 -0.29 -2.55
C GLN A 63 -5.20 0.96 -1.68
N VAL A 64 -4.07 1.23 -1.03
CA VAL A 64 -3.87 2.42 -0.20
C VAL A 64 -2.74 3.25 -0.78
N ARG A 65 -3.02 4.52 -1.04
CA ARG A 65 -2.05 5.49 -1.57
C ARG A 65 -1.53 6.40 -0.47
N PHE A 66 -0.22 6.55 -0.40
CA PHE A 66 0.51 7.49 0.43
C PHE A 66 1.18 8.53 -0.45
N SER A 67 1.04 9.82 -0.13
CA SER A 67 1.70 10.89 -0.90
C SER A 67 2.22 12.01 0.00
N PRO A 68 3.43 12.54 -0.28
CA PRO A 68 3.90 13.78 0.31
C PRO A 68 3.08 14.97 -0.20
N GLN A 69 3.10 16.05 0.57
CA GLN A 69 2.57 17.34 0.10
C GLN A 69 3.22 17.74 -1.23
N GLY A 70 2.41 18.21 -2.18
CA GLY A 70 2.86 18.61 -3.52
C GLY A 70 2.98 17.47 -4.53
N GLY A 71 2.78 16.20 -4.13
CA GLY A 71 2.57 15.10 -5.07
C GLY A 71 3.78 14.74 -5.94
N ALA A 72 5.00 14.92 -5.43
CA ALA A 72 6.23 14.60 -6.17
C ALA A 72 6.29 13.12 -6.62
N PHE A 73 5.74 12.23 -5.81
CA PHE A 73 5.50 10.82 -6.11
C PHE A 73 4.41 10.32 -5.16
N ARG A 74 4.07 9.04 -5.25
CA ARG A 74 3.18 8.35 -4.33
C ARG A 74 3.64 6.92 -4.13
N ILE A 75 3.32 6.35 -2.98
CA ILE A 75 3.50 4.95 -2.66
C ILE A 75 2.12 4.31 -2.65
N GLU A 76 1.97 3.15 -3.26
CA GLU A 76 0.73 2.38 -3.31
C GLU A 76 0.98 1.02 -2.68
N VAL A 77 0.20 0.71 -1.64
CA VAL A 77 0.18 -0.61 -0.98
C VAL A 77 -1.01 -1.35 -1.58
N CYS A 78 -0.73 -2.44 -2.28
CA CYS A 78 -1.72 -3.24 -3.00
C CYS A 78 -1.81 -4.62 -2.38
N SER A 79 -3.03 -5.08 -2.07
CA SER A 79 -3.25 -6.42 -1.51
C SER A 79 -3.05 -7.52 -2.54
N PRO A 80 -2.89 -8.77 -2.07
CA PRO A 80 -3.14 -9.95 -2.89
C PRO A 80 -4.56 -9.95 -3.48
N GLY A 81 -4.72 -10.72 -4.55
CA GLY A 81 -5.97 -10.93 -5.28
C GLY A 81 -5.71 -11.63 -6.62
N GLU A 82 -6.55 -11.34 -7.61
CA GLU A 82 -6.42 -11.91 -8.96
C GLU A 82 -5.13 -11.47 -9.69
N ILE A 83 -4.69 -10.23 -9.43
CA ILE A 83 -3.54 -9.62 -10.11
C ILE A 83 -2.20 -10.07 -9.52
N SER A 84 -2.15 -10.30 -8.21
CA SER A 84 -0.92 -10.63 -7.47
C SER A 84 -1.23 -11.59 -6.33
N GLN A 85 -0.36 -12.58 -6.13
CA GLN A 85 -0.44 -13.46 -4.95
C GLN A 85 0.14 -12.80 -3.70
N ASP A 86 0.98 -11.78 -3.87
CA ASP A 86 1.68 -11.09 -2.79
C ASP A 86 1.17 -9.66 -2.63
N TRP A 87 1.38 -9.09 -1.43
CA TRP A 87 1.30 -7.66 -1.21
C TRP A 87 2.40 -6.95 -1.99
N LEU A 88 2.03 -5.90 -2.72
CA LEU A 88 2.97 -5.10 -3.49
C LEU A 88 3.07 -3.70 -2.87
N ILE A 89 4.31 -3.24 -2.66
CA ILE A 89 4.58 -1.83 -2.38
C ILE A 89 5.15 -1.22 -3.65
N VAL A 90 4.40 -0.30 -4.23
CA VAL A 90 4.68 0.31 -5.54
C VAL A 90 4.95 1.79 -5.37
N VAL A 91 6.02 2.28 -5.97
CA VAL A 91 6.30 3.72 -6.06
C VAL A 91 5.94 4.21 -7.46
N VAL A 92 5.13 5.27 -7.50
CA VAL A 92 4.67 5.91 -8.75
C VAL A 92 5.09 7.37 -8.75
N SER A 93 5.76 7.83 -9.81
CA SER A 93 6.16 9.23 -9.96
C SER A 93 4.94 10.17 -10.01
N GLY A 94 5.11 11.43 -9.63
CA GLY A 94 3.99 12.41 -9.61
C GLY A 94 3.32 12.62 -10.97
N ASN A 95 4.07 12.44 -12.07
CA ASN A 95 3.55 12.48 -13.44
C ASN A 95 2.99 11.13 -13.93
N GLY A 96 3.03 10.08 -13.12
CA GLY A 96 2.54 8.75 -13.44
C GLY A 96 3.37 7.96 -14.48
N GLN A 97 4.49 8.50 -14.98
CA GLN A 97 5.26 7.87 -16.07
C GLN A 97 6.20 6.76 -15.58
N SER A 98 6.55 6.75 -14.30
CA SER A 98 7.44 5.76 -13.71
C SER A 98 6.70 5.01 -12.61
N VAL A 99 6.69 3.69 -12.71
CA VAL A 99 6.09 2.76 -11.76
C VAL A 99 7.15 1.73 -11.41
N SER A 100 7.38 1.48 -10.12
CA SER A 100 8.37 0.51 -9.66
C SER A 100 7.88 -0.22 -8.43
N VAL A 101 7.90 -1.54 -8.47
CA VAL A 101 7.68 -2.37 -7.28
C VAL A 101 8.96 -2.34 -6.45
N VAL A 102 8.87 -1.88 -5.20
CA VAL A 102 10.02 -1.75 -4.30
C VAL A 102 10.03 -2.81 -3.19
N ARG A 103 8.89 -3.49 -2.97
CA ARG A 103 8.78 -4.61 -2.05
C ARG A 103 7.63 -5.53 -2.43
N GLN A 104 7.81 -6.82 -2.16
CA GLN A 104 6.78 -7.85 -2.25
C GLN A 104 6.74 -8.62 -0.92
N LEU A 105 5.55 -8.89 -0.38
CA LEU A 105 5.38 -9.63 0.87
C LEU A 105 4.29 -10.68 0.70
N ALA A 106 4.59 -11.93 1.04
CA ALA A 106 3.60 -13.02 0.98
C ALA A 106 2.47 -12.86 2.01
N GLN A 107 2.71 -12.09 3.07
CA GLN A 107 1.76 -11.83 4.14
C GLN A 107 1.73 -10.34 4.47
N PHE A 108 0.62 -9.87 5.03
CA PHE A 108 0.54 -8.50 5.52
C PHE A 108 1.48 -8.34 6.73
N ASP A 109 2.45 -7.43 6.60
CA ASP A 109 3.35 -7.02 7.66
C ASP A 109 3.33 -5.49 7.73
N GLY A 110 2.52 -4.96 8.66
CA GLY A 110 2.33 -3.53 8.83
C GLY A 110 3.61 -2.79 9.25
N ASP A 111 4.52 -3.46 9.98
CA ASP A 111 5.77 -2.87 10.43
C ASP A 111 6.74 -2.71 9.26
N ILE A 112 6.90 -3.74 8.43
CA ILE A 112 7.73 -3.67 7.23
C ILE A 112 7.17 -2.64 6.24
N ILE A 113 5.86 -2.65 5.98
CA ILE A 113 5.24 -1.68 5.05
C ILE A 113 5.42 -0.25 5.58
N SER A 114 5.17 -0.03 6.87
CA SER A 114 5.37 1.28 7.52
C SER A 114 6.83 1.72 7.47
N HIS A 115 7.79 0.80 7.64
CA HIS A 115 9.21 1.10 7.52
C HIS A 115 9.57 1.61 6.12
N VAL A 116 9.11 0.93 5.07
CA VAL A 116 9.35 1.34 3.67
C VAL A 116 8.80 2.73 3.40
N ILE A 117 7.58 3.02 3.86
CA ILE A 117 6.93 4.32 3.71
C ILE A 117 7.73 5.40 4.49
N ALA A 118 8.15 5.10 5.72
CA ALA A 118 8.92 6.01 6.55
C ALA A 118 10.31 6.32 5.96
N LEU A 119 11.00 5.31 5.42
CA LEU A 119 12.29 5.49 4.76
C LEU A 119 12.16 6.38 3.52
N ALA A 120 11.15 6.13 2.68
CA ALA A 120 10.87 6.98 1.52
C ALA A 120 10.55 8.43 1.93
N ALA A 121 9.78 8.63 3.01
CA ALA A 121 9.48 9.95 3.55
C ALA A 121 10.72 10.65 4.10
N SER A 122 11.58 9.93 4.82
CA SER A 122 12.84 10.47 5.36
C SER A 122 13.78 10.92 4.23
N LEU A 123 13.98 10.09 3.21
CA LEU A 123 14.80 10.43 2.05
C LEU A 123 14.21 11.61 1.26
N HIS A 124 12.89 11.63 1.08
CA HIS A 124 12.22 12.76 0.43
C HIS A 124 12.40 14.07 1.21
N GLY A 125 12.21 14.04 2.54
CA GLY A 125 12.41 15.19 3.42
C GLY A 125 13.86 15.69 3.46
N ALA A 126 14.83 14.79 3.25
CA ALA A 126 16.25 15.13 3.11
C ALA A 126 16.63 15.65 1.71
N GLY A 127 15.69 15.70 0.76
CA GLY A 127 15.89 16.26 -0.58
C GLY A 127 16.49 15.29 -1.61
N TYR A 128 16.48 13.98 -1.34
CA TYR A 128 16.94 12.99 -2.32
C TYR A 128 16.00 12.90 -3.53
N SER A 129 16.57 12.64 -4.70
CA SER A 129 15.80 12.45 -5.93
C SER A 129 15.01 11.13 -5.90
N LEU A 130 13.92 11.06 -6.67
CA LEU A 130 13.12 9.83 -6.77
C LEU A 130 13.95 8.63 -7.23
N CYS A 131 14.91 8.83 -8.13
CA CYS A 131 15.83 7.77 -8.57
C CYS A 131 16.67 7.22 -7.40
N HIS A 132 17.18 8.10 -6.54
CA HIS A 132 17.94 7.68 -5.36
C HIS A 132 17.06 6.96 -4.33
N ILE A 133 15.83 7.46 -4.12
CA ILE A 133 14.84 6.82 -3.25
C ILE A 133 14.55 5.40 -3.75
N LEU A 134 14.22 5.23 -5.03
CA LEU A 134 13.96 3.91 -5.64
C LEU A 134 15.14 2.95 -5.51
N ALA A 135 16.36 3.42 -5.77
CA ALA A 135 17.56 2.60 -5.63
C ALA A 135 17.75 2.13 -4.18
N THR A 136 17.50 3.01 -3.20
CA THR A 136 17.64 2.70 -1.77
C THR A 136 16.58 1.69 -1.32
N LEU A 137 15.31 1.92 -1.67
CA LEU A 137 14.22 1.00 -1.32
C LEU A 137 14.40 -0.37 -1.97
N GLY A 138 14.87 -0.41 -3.22
CA GLY A 138 15.15 -1.67 -3.93
C GLY A 138 16.29 -2.48 -3.31
N MET A 139 17.34 -1.84 -2.79
CA MET A 139 18.41 -2.54 -2.06
C MET A 139 17.92 -3.11 -0.73
N GLU A 140 17.05 -2.38 -0.04
CA GLU A 140 16.50 -2.81 1.25
C GLU A 140 15.48 -3.95 1.10
N GLY A 141 14.71 -3.97 0.01
CA GLY A 141 13.71 -5.01 -0.29
C GLY A 141 14.26 -6.29 -0.93
N GLY A 142 15.55 -6.32 -1.28
CA GLY A 142 16.22 -7.49 -1.89
C GLY A 142 16.97 -8.39 -0.92
N LEU A 143 16.76 -8.22 0.39
CA LEU A 143 17.33 -9.05 1.46
C LEU A 143 16.43 -10.24 1.79
#